data_AF-B8CUK2-F1
#
_entry.id   AF-B8CUK2-F1
#
_cell.length_a   1.000
_cell.length_b   1.000
_cell.length_c   1.000
_cell.angle_alpha   90.00
_cell.angle_beta   90.00
_cell.angle_gamma   90.00
#
_symmetry.space_group_name_H-M   'P 1'
#
loop_
_entity.id
_entity.type
_entity.pdbx_description
1 polymer ?
#
loop_
_entity_poly.entity_id
_entity_poly.type
_entity_poly.pdbx_seq_one_letter_code
_entity_poly.pdbx_strand_id
1 'polypeptide(L)' 'MMTIDATHCPLCQSKNRCAVEQGESIEQCWCLSQPFPAKTVLDSEKLANRILDAESCLCQACIKKLKEQEERQLYKQVD' A
#
# COMPACT_ATOMS: atom_id res chain seq x y z
N MET A 1 -4.94 22.88 5.24
CA MET A 1 -4.12 21.66 5.33
C MET A 1 -5.02 20.52 5.77
N MET A 2 -5.32 19.57 4.88
CA MET A 2 -5.88 18.28 5.33
C MET A 2 -4.71 17.49 5.90
N THR A 3 -4.72 17.24 7.20
CA THR A 3 -3.76 16.36 7.86
C THR A 3 -4.03 14.93 7.39
N ILE A 4 -3.04 14.29 6.76
CA ILE A 4 -3.14 12.87 6.41
C ILE A 4 -3.05 12.08 7.72
N ASP A 5 -4.09 11.30 8.03
CA ASP A 5 -4.07 10.41 9.18
C ASP A 5 -3.28 9.15 8.82
N ALA A 6 -2.02 9.12 9.25
CA ALA A 6 -1.11 8.02 8.96
C ALA A 6 -1.51 6.69 9.61
N THR A 7 -2.44 6.72 10.58
CA THR A 7 -3.01 5.52 11.20
C THR A 7 -4.01 4.81 10.29
N HIS A 8 -4.45 5.43 9.20
CA HIS A 8 -5.36 4.87 8.20
C HIS A 8 -4.73 4.75 6.82
N CYS A 9 -5.06 3.66 6.13
CA CYS A 9 -4.62 3.41 4.76
C CYS A 9 -5.28 4.43 3.81
N PRO A 10 -4.51 5.18 2.99
CA PRO A 10 -5.08 6.18 2.09
C PRO A 10 -5.92 5.55 0.97
N LEU A 11 -5.72 4.26 0.67
CA LEU A 11 -6.45 3.54 -0.37
C LEU A 11 -7.85 3.08 0.09
N CYS A 12 -7.95 2.49 1.29
CA CYS A 12 -9.20 1.86 1.77
C CYS A 12 -9.75 2.44 3.06
N GLN A 13 -9.08 3.43 3.65
CA GLN A 13 -9.45 4.11 4.92
C GLN A 13 -9.56 3.17 6.13
N SER A 14 -9.11 1.92 6.01
CA SER A 14 -9.01 1.00 7.15
C SER A 14 -7.72 1.25 7.93
N LYS A 15 -7.67 0.80 9.20
CA LYS A 15 -6.46 0.87 10.02
C LYS A 15 -5.24 0.34 9.26
N ASN A 16 -4.19 1.15 9.20
CA ASN A 16 -2.93 0.85 8.54
C ASN A 16 -2.20 -0.31 9.21
N ARG A 17 -2.24 -0.34 10.56
CA ARG A 17 -1.50 -1.29 11.41
C ARG A 17 0.01 -1.24 11.13
N CYS A 18 0.52 -0.06 10.79
CA CYS A 18 1.96 0.20 10.73
C CYS A 18 2.49 0.28 12.16
N ALA A 19 3.53 -0.49 12.48
CA ALA A 19 4.12 -0.49 13.82
C ALA A 19 4.66 0.91 14.20
N VAL A 20 5.29 1.61 13.26
CA VAL A 20 5.83 2.97 13.49
C VAL A 20 4.73 3.94 13.91
N GLU A 21 3.58 3.92 13.24
CA GLU A 21 2.41 4.75 13.58
C GLU A 21 1.76 4.36 14.91
N GLN A 22 2.09 3.18 15.43
CA GLN A 22 1.66 2.70 16.74
C GLN A 22 2.70 2.96 17.84
N GLY A 23 3.82 3.64 17.52
CA GLY A 23 4.93 3.90 18.45
C GLY A 23 5.85 2.69 18.67
N GLU A 24 5.74 1.68 17.81
CA GLU A 24 6.55 0.46 17.81
C GLU A 24 7.70 0.55 16.80
N SER A 25 8.66 -0.37 16.90
CA SER A 25 9.83 -0.41 16.01
C SER A 25 9.44 -0.84 14.59
N ILE A 26 10.14 -0.35 13.56
CA ILE A 26 9.86 -0.76 12.17
C ILE A 26 10.02 -2.28 11.97
N GLU A 27 10.90 -2.92 12.74
CA GLU A 27 11.15 -4.36 12.81
C GLU A 27 9.89 -5.17 13.17
N GLN A 28 8.92 -4.55 13.84
CA GLN A 28 7.65 -5.17 14.23
C GLN A 28 6.57 -4.98 13.16
N CYS A 29 6.81 -4.17 12.13
CA CYS A 29 5.84 -3.91 11.09
C CYS A 29 5.74 -5.08 10.10
N TRP A 30 4.52 -5.47 9.77
CA TRP A 30 4.25 -6.49 8.74
C TRP A 30 4.84 -6.14 7.37
N CYS A 31 5.14 -4.86 7.11
CA CYS A 31 5.65 -4.41 5.82
C CYS A 31 7.05 -4.98 5.50
N LEU A 32 7.87 -5.31 6.50
CA LEU A 32 9.20 -5.87 6.26
C LEU A 32 9.17 -7.31 5.72
N SER A 33 8.08 -8.04 5.92
CA SER A 33 7.93 -9.44 5.48
C SER A 33 6.97 -9.62 4.30
N GLN A 34 6.39 -8.53 3.80
CA GLN A 34 5.39 -8.56 2.74
C GLN A 34 6.02 -8.23 1.39
N PRO A 35 5.88 -9.08 0.35
CA PRO A 35 6.22 -8.69 -1.02
C PRO A 35 5.34 -7.55 -1.50
N PHE A 36 5.95 -6.53 -2.11
CA PHE A 36 5.26 -5.39 -2.70
C PHE A 36 5.05 -5.58 -4.22
N PRO A 37 3.96 -5.03 -4.79
CA PRO A 37 3.81 -4.93 -6.24
C PRO A 37 4.86 -4.00 -6.83
N ALA A 38 5.15 -4.13 -8.12
CA ALA A 38 5.95 -3.15 -8.85
C ALA A 38 5.25 -1.78 -8.83
N LYS A 39 6.05 -0.71 -8.87
CA LYS A 39 5.54 0.67 -8.87
C LYS A 39 4.57 0.92 -10.02
N THR A 40 4.76 0.26 -11.15
CA THR A 40 3.90 0.37 -12.35
C THR A 40 2.44 0.01 -12.10
N VAL A 41 2.16 -0.83 -11.10
CA VAL A 41 0.80 -1.18 -10.67
C VAL A 41 0.08 0.03 -10.05
N LEU A 42 0.83 1.00 -9.54
CA LEU A 42 0.31 2.24 -8.97
C LEU A 42 0.06 3.34 -10.01
N ASP A 43 0.58 3.20 -11.24
CA ASP A 43 0.61 4.24 -12.28
C ASP A 43 -0.76 4.60 -12.88
N SER A 44 -1.87 4.04 -12.37
CA SER A 44 -3.17 4.65 -12.68
C SER A 44 -3.19 6.04 -12.03
N GLU A 45 -3.30 7.10 -12.82
CA GLU A 45 -3.30 8.51 -12.39
C GLU A 45 -4.11 8.77 -11.10
N LYS A 46 -5.26 8.10 -10.93
CA LYS A 46 -6.11 8.21 -9.73
C LYS A 46 -5.50 7.59 -8.47
N LEU A 47 -4.76 6.50 -8.61
CA LEU A 47 -4.11 5.77 -7.52
C LEU A 47 -2.75 6.39 -7.18
N ALA A 48 -1.98 6.78 -8.21
CA ALA A 48 -0.69 7.43 -8.09
C ALA A 48 -0.81 8.74 -7.28
N ASN A 49 -1.68 9.66 -7.67
CA ASN A 49 -1.83 10.94 -6.97
C ASN A 49 -2.30 10.76 -5.51
N ARG A 50 -3.18 9.79 -5.24
CA ARG A 50 -3.67 9.52 -3.87
C ARG A 50 -2.60 8.90 -2.96
N ILE A 51 -1.63 8.17 -3.52
CA ILE A 51 -0.63 7.41 -2.76
C ILE A 51 0.71 8.12 -2.71
N LEU A 52 1.15 8.75 -3.80
CA LEU A 52 2.43 9.48 -3.87
C LEU A 52 2.41 10.75 -3.02
N ASP A 53 1.24 11.36 -2.87
CA ASP A 53 1.05 12.52 -1.97
C ASP A 53 0.78 12.09 -0.52
N ALA A 54 0.68 10.77 -0.24
CA ALA A 54 0.42 10.28 1.10
C ALA A 54 1.71 10.03 1.88
N GLU A 55 1.89 10.76 2.98
CA GLU A 55 2.92 10.47 4.00
C GLU A 55 2.51 9.27 4.90
N SER A 56 1.68 8.36 4.40
CA SER A 56 1.15 7.23 5.16
C SER A 56 1.31 5.89 4.45
N CYS A 57 1.57 4.82 5.21
CA CYS A 57 1.69 3.49 4.62
C CYS A 57 0.35 2.96 4.09
N LEU A 58 0.41 2.08 3.09
CA LEU A 58 -0.73 1.27 2.68
C LEU A 58 -0.89 0.09 3.65
N CYS A 59 -2.11 -0.30 3.98
CA CYS A 59 -2.32 -1.47 4.84
C CYS A 59 -1.96 -2.79 4.11
N GLN A 60 -1.64 -3.83 4.90
CA GLN A 60 -1.25 -5.14 4.38
C GLN A 60 -2.25 -5.73 3.39
N ALA A 61 -3.56 -5.57 3.66
CA ALA A 61 -4.61 -6.08 2.80
C ALA A 61 -4.61 -5.41 1.41
N CYS A 62 -4.32 -4.11 1.35
CA CYS A 62 -4.20 -3.39 0.09
C CYS A 62 -2.96 -3.83 -0.69
N ILE A 63 -1.80 -3.96 -0.03
CA ILE A 63 -0.57 -4.45 -0.67
C ILE A 63 -0.76 -5.86 -1.25
N LYS A 64 -1.37 -6.78 -0.49
CA LYS A 64 -1.68 -8.13 -0.99
C LYS A 64 -2.58 -8.11 -2.23
N LYS A 65 -3.66 -7.33 -2.20
CA LYS A 65 -4.57 -7.20 -3.34
C LYS A 65 -3.89 -6.64 -4.59
N LEU A 66 -3.05 -5.61 -4.43
CA LEU A 66 -2.30 -5.03 -5.54
C LEU A 66 -1.31 -6.05 -6.11
N LYS A 67 -0.63 -6.83 -5.25
CA LYS A 67 0.28 -7.88 -5.68
C LYS A 67 -0.43 -8.98 -6.47
N GLU A 68 -1.57 -9.46 -5.99
CA GLU A 68 -2.37 -10.44 -6.73
C GLU A 68 -2.91 -9.89 -8.06
N GLN A 69 -3.25 -8.58 -8.11
CA GLN A 69 -3.69 -7.92 -9.35
C GLN A 69 -2.57 -7.87 -10.38
N GLU A 70 -1.37 -7.51 -9.96
CA GLU A 70 -0.16 -7.55 -10.79
C GLU A 70 0.06 -8.94 -11.38
N GLU A 71 0.07 -9.97 -10.52
CA GLU A 71 0.25 -11.36 -10.95
C GLU A 71 -0.81 -11.78 -11.96
N ARG A 72 -2.09 -11.45 -11.72
CA ARG A 72 -3.18 -11.72 -12.66
C ARG A 72 -3.05 -10.97 -13.99
N GLN A 73 -2.51 -9.76 -13.99
CA GLN A 73 -2.25 -8.99 -15.21
C GLN A 73 -1.11 -9.60 -16.02
N LEU A 74 -0.05 -10.06 -15.34
CA LEU A 74 1.04 -10.79 -15.98
C LEU A 74 0.54 -12.07 -16.67
N TYR A 75 -0.33 -12.86 -16.01
CA TYR A 75 -0.90 -14.05 -16.65
C TYR A 75 -1.69 -13.75 -17.93
N LYS A 76 -2.42 -12.63 -17.97
CA LYS A 76 -3.20 -12.21 -19.17
C LYS A 76 -2.35 -11.71 -20.34
N GLN A 77 -1.07 -11.41 -20.14
CA GLN A 77 -0.16 -10.97 -21.19
C GLN A 77 0.57 -12.13 -21.88
N VAL A 78 0.39 -13.36 -21.38
CA VAL A 78 1.07 -14.57 -21.88
C VAL A 78 0.14 -15.42 -22.77
N ASP A 79 -1.15 -15.07 -22.86
CA ASP A 79 -2.11 -15.59 -23.84
C ASP A 79 -2.11 -14.74 -25.13
#